data_AF-A0A514EDQ5-F1
#
_entry.id   AF-A0A514EDQ5-F1
#
_cell.length_a   1.000
_cell.length_b   1.000
_cell.length_c   1.000
_cell.angle_alpha   90.00
_cell.angle_beta   90.00
_cell.angle_gamma   90.00
#
_symmetry.space_group_name_H-M   'P 1'
#
loop_
_entity.id
_entity.type
_entity.pdbx_description
1 polymer ?
#
loop_
_entity_poly.entity_id
_entity_poly.type
_entity_poly.pdbx_seq_one_letter_code
_entity_poly.pdbx_strand_id
1 'polypeptide(L)' 'MARPTSKTPPPTAKTARGGAGGDKAQKGLSRERIEADMAAFRKAGGRVEVLGTTRVLKKVDEAEAG' A
#
# COMPACT_ATOMS: atom_id res chain seq x y z
N MET A 1 48.78 16.06 17.88
CA MET A 1 47.75 15.00 17.81
C MET A 1 46.39 15.68 17.70
N ALA A 2 45.70 15.55 16.56
CA ALA A 2 44.39 16.15 16.32
C ALA A 2 43.36 15.08 15.93
N ARG A 3 42.11 15.30 16.38
CA ARG A 3 40.96 14.38 16.48
C ARG A 3 40.24 14.13 15.13
N PRO A 4 39.45 13.04 15.02
CA PRO A 4 39.01 12.46 13.74
C PRO A 4 37.86 13.22 13.08
N THR A 5 37.82 13.23 11.74
CA THR A 5 36.66 13.72 10.96
C THR A 5 35.95 12.54 10.31
N SER A 6 34.99 11.97 11.04
CA SER A 6 34.03 11.00 10.50
C SER A 6 33.14 11.71 9.48
N LYS A 7 33.28 11.37 8.20
CA LYS A 7 32.44 11.92 7.12
C LYS A 7 31.19 11.05 6.96
N THR A 8 30.22 11.24 7.86
CA THR A 8 28.88 10.64 7.74
C THR A 8 28.06 11.46 6.74
N PRO A 9 27.51 10.88 5.65
CA PRO A 9 26.56 11.58 4.80
C PRO A 9 25.22 11.79 5.54
N PRO A 10 24.53 12.92 5.33
CA PRO A 10 23.25 13.18 5.97
C PRO A 10 22.17 12.22 5.46
N PRO A 11 21.26 11.70 6.32
CA PRO A 11 20.06 11.02 5.84
C PRO A 11 19.16 12.07 5.18
N THR A 12 19.12 12.09 3.85
CA THR A 12 18.18 12.94 3.12
C THR A 12 16.77 12.40 3.35
N ALA A 13 16.03 13.12 4.18
CA ALA A 13 14.60 12.96 4.34
C ALA A 13 13.90 13.20 3.01
N LYS A 14 12.97 12.33 2.59
CA LYS A 14 11.62 12.69 2.12
C LYS A 14 10.69 11.48 2.26
N THR A 15 9.81 11.53 3.25
CA THR A 15 8.56 10.76 3.26
C THR A 15 7.74 11.21 2.06
N ALA A 16 7.96 10.59 0.90
CA ALA A 16 7.06 10.70 -0.23
C ALA A 16 5.84 9.82 0.07
N ARG A 17 4.87 10.35 0.82
CA ARG A 17 3.48 9.90 0.71
C ARG A 17 2.96 10.40 -0.63
N GLY A 18 3.41 9.74 -1.70
CA GLY A 18 2.94 9.94 -3.06
C GLY A 18 1.57 9.31 -3.19
N GLY A 19 0.53 10.08 -2.90
CA GLY A 19 -0.81 9.83 -3.43
C GLY A 19 -0.78 10.02 -4.94
N ALA A 20 -0.47 8.95 -5.68
CA ALA A 20 -0.65 8.84 -7.12
C ALA A 20 -0.46 7.37 -7.52
N GLY A 21 -1.51 6.57 -7.34
CA GLY A 21 -1.50 5.16 -7.72
C GLY A 21 -2.89 4.59 -8.03
N GLY A 22 -3.88 5.46 -8.30
CA GLY A 22 -5.08 5.02 -9.01
C GLY A 22 -4.66 4.56 -10.41
N ASP A 23 -5.30 3.51 -10.92
CA ASP A 23 -5.29 3.10 -12.32
C ASP A 23 -4.07 2.33 -12.88
N LYS A 24 -2.86 2.43 -12.29
CA LYS A 24 -1.72 1.61 -12.79
C LYS A 24 -1.66 0.19 -12.25
N ALA A 25 -2.37 -0.10 -11.16
CA ALA A 25 -2.39 -1.44 -10.56
C ALA A 25 -3.29 -2.44 -11.31
N GLN A 26 -4.26 -1.97 -12.10
CA GLN A 26 -5.23 -2.86 -12.76
C GLN A 26 -4.74 -3.46 -14.08
N LYS A 27 -3.69 -2.91 -14.71
CA LYS A 27 -3.25 -3.33 -16.05
C LYS A 27 -2.56 -4.71 -16.09
N GLY A 28 -2.46 -5.41 -14.96
CA GLY A 28 -1.77 -6.70 -14.86
C GLY A 28 -2.45 -7.77 -14.01
N LEU A 29 -3.65 -7.49 -13.48
CA LEU A 29 -4.43 -8.41 -12.64
C LEU A 29 -5.31 -9.30 -13.54
N SER A 30 -4.71 -10.31 -14.15
CA SER A 30 -5.48 -11.38 -14.79
C SER A 30 -5.93 -12.40 -13.74
N ARG A 31 -7.02 -13.11 -14.03
CA ARG A 31 -7.56 -14.12 -13.10
C ARG A 31 -6.52 -15.19 -12.77
N GLU A 32 -5.79 -15.65 -13.79
CA GLU A 32 -4.79 -16.71 -13.70
C GLU A 32 -3.63 -16.31 -12.79
N ARG A 33 -3.19 -15.04 -12.85
CA ARG A 33 -2.12 -14.52 -11.99
C ARG A 33 -2.54 -14.45 -10.54
N ILE A 34 -3.76 -13.98 -10.28
CA ILE A 34 -4.31 -13.94 -8.92
C ILE A 34 -4.36 -15.36 -8.34
N GLU A 35 -4.79 -16.36 -9.12
CA GLU A 35 -4.83 -17.75 -8.67
C GLU A 35 -3.43 -18.30 -8.35
N ALA A 36 -2.44 -18.04 -9.20
CA ALA A 36 -1.06 -18.44 -8.97
C ALA A 36 -0.49 -17.79 -7.69
N ASP A 37 -0.73 -16.50 -7.49
CA ASP A 37 -0.26 -15.76 -6.30
C ASP A 37 -0.96 -16.25 -5.03
N MET A 38 -2.27 -16.54 -5.11
CA MET A 38 -3.01 -17.14 -3.99
C MET A 38 -2.49 -18.54 -3.62
N ALA A 39 -2.13 -19.36 -4.61
CA ALA A 39 -1.55 -20.67 -4.36
C ALA A 39 -0.15 -20.57 -3.74
N ALA A 40 0.69 -19.66 -4.24
CA ALA A 40 2.02 -19.39 -3.68
C ALA A 40 1.92 -18.89 -2.23
N PHE A 41 0.99 -17.97 -1.96
CA PHE A 41 0.75 -17.44 -0.63
C PHE A 41 0.31 -18.53 0.36
N ARG A 42 -0.63 -19.40 -0.04
CA ARG A 42 -1.06 -20.55 0.78
C ARG A 42 0.08 -21.54 1.03
N LYS A 43 0.89 -21.84 0.00
CA LYS A 43 2.06 -22.74 0.11
C LYS A 43 3.12 -22.19 1.07
N ALA A 44 3.28 -20.87 1.14
CA ALA A 44 4.17 -20.21 2.09
C ALA A 44 3.62 -20.20 3.54
N GLY A 45 2.44 -20.77 3.79
CA GLY A 45 1.79 -20.78 5.11
C GLY A 45 0.92 -19.55 5.39
N GLY A 46 0.69 -18.71 4.39
CA GLY A 46 -0.20 -17.55 4.49
C GLY A 46 -1.67 -17.97 4.62
N ARG A 47 -2.41 -17.27 5.48
CA ARG A 47 -3.86 -17.43 5.66
C ARG A 47 -4.57 -16.16 5.23
N VAL A 48 -5.59 -16.31 4.41
CA VAL A 48 -6.46 -15.21 4.00
C VAL A 48 -7.67 -15.24 4.92
N GLU A 49 -7.81 -14.22 5.75
CA GLU A 49 -8.94 -14.05 6.67
C GLU A 49 -9.85 -12.92 6.20
N VAL A 50 -11.16 -13.11 6.33
CA VAL A 50 -12.15 -12.08 6.01
C VAL A 50 -12.40 -11.26 7.26
N LEU A 51 -11.91 -10.02 7.27
CA LEU A 51 -12.09 -9.04 8.35
C LEU A 51 -13.51 -8.46 8.35
N GLY A 52 -14.51 -9.32 8.60
CA GLY A 52 -15.92 -8.93 8.76
C GLY A 52 -16.48 -8.00 7.68
N THR A 53 -17.59 -7.32 7.99
CA THR A 53 -18.12 -6.26 7.14
C THR A 53 -17.66 -4.91 7.69
N THR A 54 -16.62 -4.33 7.09
CA THR A 54 -16.21 -2.96 7.42
C THR A 54 -17.19 -1.98 6.79
N ARG A 55 -17.85 -1.15 7.61
CA ARG A 55 -18.72 -0.07 7.11
C ARG A 55 -17.85 0.95 6.39
N VAL A 56 -17.94 0.99 5.06
CA VAL A 56 -17.33 2.06 4.27
C VAL A 56 -18.08 3.37 4.53
N LEU A 57 -17.34 4.44 4.81
CA LEU A 57 -17.90 5.78 4.87
C LEU A 57 -18.38 6.15 3.45
N LYS A 58 -19.70 6.30 3.28
CA LYS A 58 -20.27 6.86 2.06
C LYS A 58 -20.07 8.37 2.10
N LYS A 59 -19.64 8.97 0.98
CA LYS A 59 -19.72 10.43 0.84
C LYS A 59 -21.20 10.80 0.98
N VAL A 60 -21.49 11.67 1.94
CA VAL A 60 -22.78 12.34 2.01
C VAL A 60 -22.65 13.50 1.02
N ASP A 61 -23.25 13.37 -0.16
CA ASP A 61 -23.43 14.53 -1.02
C ASP A 61 -24.25 15.55 -0.22
N GLU A 62 -23.81 16.82 -0.21
CA GLU A 62 -24.44 17.94 0.48
C GLU A 62 -25.95 17.86 0.33
N ALA A 63 -26.63 17.59 1.44
CA ALA A 63 -28.08 17.64 1.50
C ALA A 63 -28.52 19.06 1.12
N GLU A 64 -29.17 19.16 -0.03
CA GLU A 64 -30.44 19.88 -0.20
C GLU A 64 -30.72 20.91 0.90
N ALA A 65 -30.41 22.16 0.58
CA ALA A 65 -31.13 23.29 1.15
C ALA A 65 -32.57 23.24 0.60
N GLY A 66 -33.45 22.58 1.34
CA GLY A 66 -34.90 22.61 1.16
C GLY A 66 -35.57 23.26 2.35
#